data_AF-A0A9Q5GMB0-F1
#
_entry.id   AF-A0A9Q5GMB0-F1
#
_cell.length_a   1.000
_cell.length_b   1.000
_cell.length_c   1.000
_cell.angle_alpha   90.00
_cell.angle_beta   90.00
_cell.angle_gamma   90.00
#
_symmetry.space_group_name_H-M   'P 1'
#
loop_
_entity.id
_entity.type
_entity.pdbx_description
1 polymer ?
#
loop_
_entity_poly.entity_id
_entity_poly.type
_entity_poly.pdbx_seq_one_letter_code
_entity_poly.pdbx_strand_id
1 'polypeptide(L)'
;MLAQLTEKTKGVLYFSESEYPLTVEDWGVVPAGELTARIAALNSVSADLLKDVPEETFFRNIITAADPGDRVIVENAQRFQALQQWLKSNLADVRITRVETGTSIPVYITGHLEDGTCIALTTTAIES
;
A
#
# COMPACT_ATOMS: atom_id res chain seq x y z
N MET A 1 -13.47 2.73 11.71
CA MET A 1 -12.20 2.21 11.18
C MET A 1 -11.74 3.01 9.96
N LEU A 2 -12.50 3.01 8.86
CA LEU A 2 -12.14 3.69 7.61
C LEU A 2 -11.79 5.18 7.79
N ALA A 3 -12.61 5.96 8.52
CA ALA A 3 -12.33 7.37 8.78
C ALA A 3 -10.99 7.63 9.51
N GLN A 4 -10.57 6.74 10.42
CA GLN A 4 -9.29 6.86 11.11
C GLN A 4 -8.12 6.56 10.17
N LEU A 5 -8.29 5.59 9.26
CA LEU A 5 -7.29 5.25 8.26
C LEU A 5 -7.16 6.35 7.21
N THR A 6 -8.28 6.89 6.73
CA THR A 6 -8.29 8.03 5.79
C THR A 6 -7.57 9.24 6.36
N GLU A 7 -7.74 9.55 7.65
CA GLU A 7 -7.03 10.66 8.28
C GLU A 7 -5.52 10.36 8.41
N LYS A 8 -5.13 9.10 8.66
CA LYS A 8 -3.73 8.68 8.77
C LYS A 8 -3.00 8.64 7.42
N THR A 9 -3.71 8.40 6.32
CA THR A 9 -3.14 8.40 4.97
C THR A 9 -3.20 9.77 4.31
N LYS A 10 -3.89 10.74 4.91
CA LYS A 10 -4.00 12.10 4.38
C LYS A 10 -2.64 12.78 4.31
N GLY A 11 -2.20 13.10 3.10
CA GLY A 11 -0.90 13.74 2.86
C GLY A 11 0.30 12.80 3.02
N VAL A 12 0.08 11.48 3.04
CA VAL A 12 1.14 10.48 2.90
C VAL A 12 1.41 10.29 1.41
N LEU A 13 2.67 10.47 1.00
CA LEU A 13 3.10 10.38 -0.39
C LEU A 13 4.09 9.25 -0.56
N TYR A 14 3.84 8.34 -1.49
CA TYR A 14 4.82 7.37 -1.92
C TYR A 14 5.78 8.02 -2.90
N PHE A 15 7.07 8.06 -2.53
CA PHE A 15 8.15 8.62 -3.32
C PHE A 15 8.86 7.51 -4.09
N SER A 16 8.70 7.49 -5.41
CA SER A 16 9.55 6.74 -6.34
C SER A 16 10.28 7.75 -7.26
N GLU A 17 10.31 7.56 -8.58
CA GLU A 17 10.62 8.66 -9.52
C GLU A 17 9.53 9.75 -9.58
N SER A 18 8.40 9.55 -8.91
CA SER A 18 7.33 10.54 -8.77
C SER A 18 6.64 10.40 -7.43
N GLU A 19 5.80 11.38 -7.10
CA GLU A 19 5.10 11.47 -5.83
C GLU A 19 3.62 11.12 -6.04
N TYR A 20 3.16 10.02 -5.44
CA TYR A 20 1.77 9.59 -5.51
C TYR A 20 1.13 9.49 -4.12
N PRO A 21 -0.11 9.96 -3.94
CA PRO A 21 -0.79 9.86 -2.65
C PRO A 21 -1.25 8.43 -2.37
N LEU A 22 -1.33 8.08 -1.08
CA LEU A 22 -2.04 6.88 -0.64
C LEU A 22 -3.54 7.16 -0.57
N THR A 23 -4.32 6.40 -1.33
CA THR A 23 -5.78 6.36 -1.22
C THR A 23 -6.21 5.15 -0.41
N VAL A 24 -7.37 5.25 0.24
CA VAL A 24 -7.94 4.17 1.08
C VAL A 24 -9.31 3.83 0.53
N GLU A 25 -9.56 2.55 0.34
CA GLU A 25 -10.80 2.00 -0.17
C GLU A 25 -11.27 0.85 0.71
N ASP A 26 -12.58 0.79 0.93
CA ASP A 26 -13.24 -0.36 1.52
C ASP A 26 -13.70 -1.28 0.38
N TRP A 27 -13.16 -2.50 0.37
CA TRP A 27 -13.47 -3.49 -0.66
C TRP A 27 -14.60 -4.44 -0.26
N GLY A 28 -15.19 -4.26 0.93
CA GLY A 28 -16.17 -5.15 1.51
C GLY A 28 -15.57 -6.51 1.86
N VAL A 29 -16.43 -7.51 2.09
CA VAL A 29 -15.99 -8.87 2.39
C VAL A 29 -15.36 -9.49 1.15
N VAL A 30 -14.05 -9.67 1.17
CA VAL A 30 -13.27 -10.29 0.09
C VAL A 30 -12.34 -11.34 0.70
N PRO A 31 -12.47 -12.62 0.37
CA PRO A 31 -11.56 -13.64 0.88
C PRO A 31 -10.11 -13.37 0.45
N ALA A 32 -9.13 -13.67 1.31
CA ALA A 32 -7.71 -13.48 1.00
C ALA A 32 -7.24 -14.23 -0.27
N GLY A 33 -7.89 -15.35 -0.61
CA GLY A 33 -7.62 -16.12 -1.84
C GLY A 33 -8.14 -15.46 -3.12
N GLU A 34 -9.02 -14.46 -3.02
CA GLU A 34 -9.61 -13.75 -4.17
C GLU A 34 -8.95 -12.39 -4.43
N LEU A 35 -8.08 -11.92 -3.53
CA LEU A 35 -7.41 -10.62 -3.65
C LEU A 35 -6.62 -10.48 -4.95
N THR A 36 -5.81 -11.48 -5.29
CA THR A 36 -5.01 -11.48 -6.53
C THR A 36 -5.90 -11.36 -7.77
N ALA A 37 -7.00 -12.12 -7.83
CA ALA A 37 -7.93 -12.06 -8.94
C ALA A 37 -8.65 -10.71 -9.02
N ARG A 38 -9.04 -10.14 -7.87
CA ARG A 38 -9.66 -8.81 -7.79
C ARG A 38 -8.71 -7.71 -8.28
N ILE A 39 -7.46 -7.70 -7.81
CA ILE A 39 -6.44 -6.72 -8.23
C ILE A 39 -6.16 -6.85 -9.73
N ALA A 40 -6.04 -8.08 -10.25
CA ALA A 40 -5.83 -8.32 -11.66
C ALA A 40 -7.01 -7.78 -12.52
N ALA A 41 -8.25 -8.02 -12.08
CA ALA A 41 -9.44 -7.50 -12.75
C ALA A 41 -9.52 -5.96 -12.74
N LEU A 42 -9.19 -5.32 -11.62
CA LEU A 42 -9.17 -3.85 -11.51
C LEU A 42 -8.17 -3.20 -12.48
N ASN A 43 -7.06 -3.87 -12.74
CA ASN A 43 -6.01 -3.38 -13.63
C ASN A 43 -6.13 -3.92 -15.06
N SER A 44 -7.13 -4.75 -15.36
CA SER A 44 -7.31 -5.42 -16.66
C SER A 44 -6.06 -6.19 -17.12
N VAL A 45 -5.41 -6.89 -16.18
CA VAL A 45 -4.17 -7.64 -16.39
C VAL A 45 -4.31 -9.09 -15.98
N SER A 46 -3.35 -9.91 -16.34
CA SER A 46 -3.24 -11.30 -15.87
C SER A 46 -2.56 -11.38 -14.49
N ALA A 47 -2.91 -12.40 -13.71
CA ALA A 47 -2.42 -12.55 -12.33
C ALA A 47 -0.90 -12.80 -12.24
N ASP A 48 -0.23 -13.22 -13.30
CA ASP A 48 1.23 -13.43 -13.35
C ASP A 48 2.04 -12.12 -13.28
N LEU A 49 1.40 -10.99 -13.65
CA LEU A 49 1.96 -9.65 -13.51
C LEU A 49 1.84 -9.10 -12.09
N LEU A 50 1.11 -9.78 -11.21
CA LEU A 50 1.03 -9.40 -9.80
C LEU A 50 2.21 -10.01 -9.04
N LYS A 51 2.91 -9.18 -8.27
CA LYS A 51 4.04 -9.59 -7.42
C LYS A 51 3.78 -9.22 -5.98
N ASP A 52 3.85 -10.21 -5.10
CA ASP A 52 3.80 -9.96 -3.67
C ASP A 52 5.15 -9.44 -3.17
N VAL A 53 5.10 -8.37 -2.38
CA VAL A 53 6.26 -7.78 -1.72
C VAL A 53 6.14 -8.06 -0.22
N PRO A 54 7.21 -8.55 0.43
CA PRO A 54 7.21 -8.69 1.88
C PRO A 54 6.96 -7.33 2.55
N GLU A 55 5.96 -7.27 3.41
CA GLU A 55 5.49 -6.04 4.06
C GLU A 55 6.66 -5.27 4.71
N GLU A 56 7.47 -5.96 5.51
CA GLU A 56 8.62 -5.36 6.19
C GLU A 56 9.66 -4.80 5.22
N THR A 57 9.85 -5.44 4.06
CA THR A 57 10.79 -4.96 3.06
C THR A 57 10.27 -3.69 2.39
N PHE A 58 8.98 -3.64 2.04
CA PHE A 58 8.38 -2.46 1.44
C PHE A 58 8.51 -1.22 2.34
N PHE A 59 8.06 -1.30 3.60
CA PHE A 59 8.12 -0.17 4.52
C PHE A 59 9.56 0.19 4.90
N ARG A 60 10.44 -0.80 5.11
CA ARG A 60 11.84 -0.54 5.40
C ARG A 60 12.49 0.26 4.28
N ASN A 61 12.26 -0.09 3.02
CA ASN A 61 12.85 0.62 1.88
C ASN A 61 12.47 2.10 1.88
N ILE A 62 11.18 2.42 2.14
CA ILE A 62 10.71 3.81 2.25
C ILE A 62 11.41 4.55 3.39
N ILE A 63 11.50 3.91 4.57
CA ILE A 63 12.08 4.53 5.77
C ILE A 63 13.58 4.76 5.60
N THR A 64 14.31 3.81 5.01
CA THR A 64 15.77 3.90 4.83
C THR A 64 16.19 4.80 3.68
N ALA A 65 15.32 5.03 2.69
CA ALA A 65 15.58 5.94 1.58
C ALA A 65 15.49 7.41 1.98
N ALA A 66 15.00 7.72 3.19
CA ALA A 66 14.84 9.09 3.65
C ALA A 66 16.18 9.78 3.91
N ASP A 67 16.45 10.85 3.17
CA ASP A 67 17.60 11.73 3.42
C ASP A 67 17.35 12.53 4.71
N PRO A 68 18.20 12.41 5.75
CA PRO A 68 18.04 13.16 7.00
C PRO A 68 18.06 14.69 6.84
N GLY A 69 18.63 15.20 5.75
CA GLY A 69 18.65 16.62 5.41
C GLY A 69 17.34 17.12 4.80
N ASP A 70 16.49 16.24 4.28
CA ASP A 70 15.19 16.57 3.71
C ASP A 70 14.07 16.35 4.73
N ARG A 71 13.61 17.45 5.32
CA ARG A 71 12.55 17.42 6.34
C ARG A 71 11.24 16.83 5.83
N VAL A 72 10.90 17.03 4.56
CA VAL A 72 9.64 16.55 3.97
C VAL A 72 9.69 15.02 3.84
N ILE A 73 10.81 14.50 3.33
CA ILE A 73 11.00 13.06 3.17
C ILE A 73 11.08 12.36 4.53
N VAL A 74 11.77 12.94 5.51
CA VAL A 74 11.85 12.40 6.88
C VAL A 74 10.47 12.35 7.54
N GLU A 75 9.68 13.43 7.45
CA GLU A 75 8.33 13.46 8.00
C GLU A 75 7.44 12.41 7.33
N ASN A 76 7.55 12.25 6.01
CA ASN A 76 6.81 11.23 5.28
C ASN A 76 7.23 9.80 5.69
N ALA A 77 8.52 9.53 5.84
CA ALA A 77 9.01 8.23 6.33
C ALA A 77 8.46 7.89 7.73
N GLN A 78 8.37 8.89 8.63
CA GLN A 78 7.74 8.71 9.94
C GLN A 78 6.24 8.40 9.81
N ARG A 79 5.53 9.02 8.87
CA ARG A 79 4.13 8.69 8.58
C ARG A 79 3.97 7.25 8.07
N PHE A 80 4.85 6.79 7.18
CA PHE A 80 4.85 5.38 6.73
C PHE A 80 5.15 4.41 7.87
N GLN A 81 6.07 4.76 8.78
CA GLN A 81 6.33 3.95 9.96
C GLN A 81 5.10 3.85 10.88
N ALA A 82 4.41 4.97 11.14
CA ALA A 82 3.18 4.99 11.91
C ALA A 82 2.05 4.21 11.22
N LEU A 83 1.96 4.30 9.90
CA LEU A 83 1.01 3.54 9.09
C LEU A 83 1.29 2.03 9.19
N GLN A 84 2.54 1.59 9.04
CA GLN A 84 2.92 0.18 9.18
C GLN A 84 2.48 -0.38 10.54
N GLN A 85 2.79 0.34 11.63
CA GLN A 85 2.40 -0.08 12.98
C GLN A 85 0.87 -0.17 13.12
N TRP A 86 0.15 0.78 12.55
CA TRP A 86 -1.30 0.77 12.57
C TRP A 86 -1.86 -0.43 11.80
N LEU A 87 -1.37 -0.69 10.58
CA LEU A 87 -1.81 -1.85 9.77
C LEU A 87 -1.58 -3.16 10.53
N LYS A 88 -0.37 -3.38 11.07
CA LYS A 88 -0.05 -4.57 11.86
C LYS A 88 -0.91 -4.76 13.11
N SER A 89 -1.37 -3.67 13.71
CA SER A 89 -2.15 -3.71 14.95
C SER A 89 -3.66 -3.84 14.73
N ASN A 90 -4.15 -3.52 13.52
CA ASN A 90 -5.59 -3.38 13.26
C ASN A 90 -6.09 -4.30 12.13
N LEU A 91 -5.21 -4.81 11.27
CA LEU A 91 -5.56 -5.66 10.15
C LEU A 91 -4.85 -7.01 10.26
N ALA A 92 -5.58 -8.07 9.95
CA ALA A 92 -5.03 -9.38 9.68
C ALA A 92 -4.59 -9.50 8.21
N ASP A 93 -3.74 -10.49 7.94
CA ASP A 93 -3.36 -10.89 6.57
C ASP A 93 -2.88 -9.74 5.67
N VAL A 94 -2.13 -8.80 6.24
CA VAL A 94 -1.60 -7.66 5.50
C VAL A 94 -0.71 -8.15 4.36
N ARG A 95 -1.07 -7.77 3.13
CA ARG A 95 -0.36 -8.13 1.90
C ARG A 95 -0.10 -6.91 1.04
N ILE A 96 1.09 -6.87 0.45
CA ILE A 96 1.48 -5.83 -0.49
C ILE A 96 1.65 -6.47 -1.85
N THR A 97 0.88 -6.01 -2.83
CA THR A 97 0.89 -6.53 -4.20
C THR A 97 1.20 -5.40 -5.17
N ARG A 98 2.22 -5.60 -5.99
CA ARG A 98 2.59 -4.72 -7.10
C ARG A 98 2.04 -5.28 -8.40
N VAL A 99 1.62 -4.40 -9.31
CA VAL A 99 1.13 -4.76 -10.64
C VAL A 99 2.17 -4.32 -11.68
N GLU A 100 2.95 -5.29 -12.17
CA GLU A 100 4.12 -5.04 -13.02
C GLU A 100 3.70 -4.82 -14.49
N THR A 101 3.08 -3.66 -14.76
CA THR A 101 2.54 -3.27 -16.08
C THR A 101 3.47 -2.42 -16.93
N GLY A 102 4.69 -2.15 -16.45
CA GLY A 102 5.67 -1.28 -17.11
C GLY A 102 6.11 -0.15 -16.19
N THR A 103 6.16 1.08 -16.70
CA THR A 103 6.70 2.25 -15.98
C THR A 103 5.80 2.75 -14.85
N SER A 104 4.49 2.55 -14.96
CA SER A 104 3.53 2.86 -13.90
C SER A 104 3.07 1.56 -13.25
N ILE A 105 3.42 1.40 -11.99
CA ILE A 105 3.24 0.17 -11.20
C ILE A 105 2.28 0.47 -10.06
N PRO A 106 1.00 0.12 -10.22
CA PRO A 106 0.03 0.14 -9.13
C PRO A 106 0.50 -0.73 -7.96
N VAL A 107 0.41 -0.20 -6.75
CA VAL A 107 0.75 -0.89 -5.50
C VAL A 107 -0.48 -0.91 -4.60
N TYR A 108 -0.85 -2.10 -4.17
CA TYR A 108 -1.97 -2.35 -3.27
C TYR A 108 -1.44 -2.89 -1.94
N ILE A 109 -1.82 -2.24 -0.83
CA ILE A 109 -1.62 -2.74 0.52
C ILE A 109 -3.00 -3.15 1.03
N THR A 110 -3.25 -4.45 1.10
CA THR A 110 -4.54 -5.01 1.50
C THR A 110 -4.43 -5.63 2.89
N GLY A 111 -5.52 -5.63 3.64
CA GLY A 111 -5.62 -6.35 4.91
C GLY A 111 -7.06 -6.49 5.35
N HIS A 112 -7.32 -7.44 6.25
CA HIS A 112 -8.67 -7.80 6.67
C HIS A 112 -8.99 -7.36 8.08
N LEU A 113 -10.23 -6.92 8.28
CA LEU A 113 -10.82 -6.72 9.60
C LEU A 113 -11.36 -8.04 10.15
N GLU A 114 -11.66 -8.07 11.45
CA GLU A 114 -12.18 -9.27 12.14
C GLU A 114 -13.50 -9.78 11.55
N ASP A 115 -14.28 -8.91 10.90
CA ASP A 115 -15.54 -9.26 10.22
C ASP A 115 -15.34 -9.79 8.78
N GLY A 116 -14.09 -9.90 8.32
CA GLY A 116 -13.73 -10.35 6.98
C GLY A 116 -13.74 -9.24 5.92
N THR A 117 -14.03 -8.00 6.30
CA THR A 117 -13.93 -6.84 5.39
C THR A 117 -12.49 -6.58 5.00
N CYS A 118 -12.22 -6.48 3.70
CA CYS A 118 -10.93 -6.11 3.16
C CYS A 118 -10.82 -4.60 3.03
N ILE A 119 -9.78 -4.03 3.62
CA ILE A 119 -9.36 -2.66 3.42
C ILE A 119 -8.18 -2.65 2.46
N ALA A 120 -8.23 -1.79 1.45
CA ALA A 120 -7.16 -1.62 0.47
C ALA A 120 -6.63 -0.19 0.53
N LEU A 121 -5.31 -0.05 0.61
CA LEU A 121 -4.62 1.20 0.35
C LEU A 121 -3.94 1.09 -1.01
N THR A 122 -4.09 2.11 -1.84
CA THR A 122 -3.55 2.13 -3.20
C THR A 122 -2.58 3.29 -3.37
N THR A 123 -1.48 3.04 -4.07
CA THR A 123 -0.56 4.07 -4.56
C THR A 123 0.05 3.62 -5.89
N THR A 124 0.86 4.47 -6.52
CA THR A 124 1.55 4.16 -7.77
C THR A 124 3.04 4.39 -7.61
N ALA A 125 3.84 3.41 -8.03
CA ALA A 125 5.27 3.56 -8.23
C ALA A 125 5.57 3.86 -9.71
N ILE A 126 6.35 4.90 -9.97
CA ILE A 126 6.96 5.17 -11.27
C ILE A 126 8.40 4.68 -11.28
N GLU A 127 8.75 3.86 -12.29
CA GLU A 127 10.05 3.23 -12.50
C GLU A 127 10.43 3.23 -14.00
N SER A 128 11.60 3.79 -14.36
CA SER A 128 12.10 3.98 -15.74
C SER A 128 13.40 3.25 -16.05
#